data_AF-A0AAE8G6E5-F1
#
_entry.id   AF-A0AAE8G6E5-F1
#
_cell.length_a   1.000
_cell.length_b   1.000
_cell.length_c   1.000
_cell.angle_alpha   90.00
_cell.angle_beta   90.00
_cell.angle_gamma   90.00
#
_symmetry.space_group_name_H-M   'P 1'
#
loop_
_entity.id
_entity.type
_entity.pdbx_description
1 polymer ?
#
loop_
_entity_poly.entity_id
_entity_poly.type
_entity_poly.pdbx_seq_one_letter_code
_entity_poly.pdbx_strand_id
1 'polypeptide(L)'
;MDFNSVLSNIGDKLPRDGLAAITLKEKFERLSEERKKDVLNQLPMLKLKSPALVFWVGTFLFGPFGVGRFMIGDMVLGFVRLAFVIIPIIFNIVVSESLQNIAYIIAYILVIVNWTIWWIVDMFLVGKKLRKQNYEKIANIIQ
;
A
#
# COMPACT_ATOMS: atom_id res chain seq x y z
N MET A 1 20.63 -21.55 2.91
CA MET A 1 19.96 -20.73 1.87
C MET A 1 20.90 -19.59 1.53
N ASP A 2 21.25 -19.39 0.27
CA ASP A 2 22.08 -18.23 -0.13
C ASP A 2 21.20 -16.97 -0.26
N PHE A 3 21.74 -15.81 0.08
CA PHE A 3 21.04 -14.53 0.04
C PHE A 3 20.60 -14.15 -1.39
N ASN A 4 21.32 -14.59 -2.42
CA ASN A 4 20.90 -14.36 -3.80
C ASN A 4 19.59 -15.09 -4.14
N SER A 5 19.40 -16.32 -3.63
CA SER A 5 18.15 -17.07 -3.80
C SER A 5 16.99 -16.38 -3.08
N VAL A 6 17.26 -15.87 -1.89
CA VAL A 6 16.30 -15.07 -1.13
C VAL A 6 15.90 -13.81 -1.88
N LEU A 7 16.88 -13.05 -2.38
CA LEU A 7 16.65 -11.80 -3.11
C LEU A 7 15.83 -12.03 -4.39
N SER A 8 16.04 -13.15 -5.07
CA SER A 8 15.21 -13.57 -6.21
C SER A 8 13.75 -13.79 -5.83
N ASN A 9 13.48 -14.36 -4.65
CA ASN A 9 12.12 -14.62 -4.15
C ASN A 9 11.39 -13.39 -3.61
N ILE A 10 12.10 -12.30 -3.28
CA ILE A 10 11.50 -11.08 -2.71
C ILE A 10 11.70 -9.84 -3.57
N GLY A 11 12.44 -9.95 -4.68
CA GLY A 11 12.78 -8.81 -5.53
C GLY A 11 11.56 -8.09 -6.10
N ASP A 12 10.50 -8.83 -6.40
CA ASP A 12 9.21 -8.29 -6.85
C ASP A 12 8.51 -7.42 -5.77
N LYS A 13 8.91 -7.55 -4.50
CA LYS A 13 8.39 -6.81 -3.34
C LYS A 13 9.19 -5.56 -2.99
N LEU A 14 10.36 -5.37 -3.60
CA LEU A 14 11.28 -4.26 -3.33
C LEU A 14 11.03 -3.05 -4.25
N PRO A 15 11.61 -1.87 -3.94
CA PRO A 15 11.67 -0.74 -4.87
C PRO A 15 12.29 -1.13 -6.21
N ARG A 16 11.77 -0.56 -7.31
CA ARG A 16 12.22 -0.85 -8.68
C ARG A 16 13.38 0.04 -9.15
N ASP A 17 14.12 0.62 -8.21
CA ASP A 17 15.26 1.50 -8.49
C ASP A 17 16.59 0.75 -8.68
N GLY A 18 16.60 -0.58 -8.52
CA GLY A 18 17.79 -1.44 -8.63
C GLY A 18 18.75 -1.31 -7.45
N LEU A 19 18.88 -0.10 -6.89
CA LEU A 19 19.73 0.23 -5.76
C LEU A 19 19.29 -0.48 -4.48
N ALA A 20 17.99 -0.56 -4.19
CA ALA A 20 17.49 -1.16 -2.95
C ALA A 20 17.96 -2.62 -2.76
N ALA A 21 17.92 -3.42 -3.83
CA ALA A 21 18.36 -4.81 -3.81
C ALA A 21 19.88 -4.94 -3.60
N ILE A 22 20.66 -4.08 -4.26
CA ILE A 22 22.12 -4.03 -4.15
C ILE A 22 22.53 -3.63 -2.72
N THR A 23 21.92 -2.59 -2.17
CA THR A 23 22.22 -2.12 -0.81
C THR A 23 21.89 -3.17 0.26
N LEU A 24 20.78 -3.90 0.11
CA LEU A 24 20.46 -4.99 1.05
C LEU A 24 21.49 -6.12 0.97
N LYS A 25 21.95 -6.45 -0.24
CA LYS A 25 22.99 -7.46 -0.45
C LYS A 25 24.32 -7.05 0.18
N GLU A 26 24.78 -5.83 -0.08
CA GLU A 26 26.02 -5.30 0.48
C GLU A 26 25.99 -5.28 2.02
N LYS A 27 24.86 -4.85 2.61
CA LYS A 27 24.68 -4.87 4.07
C LYS A 27 24.67 -6.28 4.63
N PHE A 28 24.02 -7.23 3.96
CA PHE A 28 23.98 -8.63 4.38
C PHE A 28 25.36 -9.30 4.32
N GLU A 29 26.13 -9.03 3.26
CA GLU A 29 27.47 -9.61 3.09
C GLU A 29 28.46 -9.14 4.17
N ARG A 30 28.25 -7.94 4.72
CA ARG A 30 29.05 -7.36 5.81
C ARG A 30 28.75 -7.93 7.20
N LEU A 31 27.68 -8.71 7.36
CA LEU A 31 27.31 -9.32 8.64
C LEU A 31 28.21 -10.51 8.99
N SER A 32 28.30 -10.82 10.28
CA SER A 32 28.93 -12.07 10.74
C SER A 32 28.09 -13.29 10.33
N GLU A 33 28.71 -14.48 10.25
CA GLU A 33 28.02 -15.71 9.85
C GLU A 33 26.86 -16.09 10.77
N GLU A 34 26.95 -15.77 12.06
CA GLU A 34 25.84 -15.94 13.02
C GLU A 34 24.67 -15.01 12.68
N ARG A 35 24.94 -13.70 12.48
CA ARG A 35 23.92 -12.72 12.10
C ARG A 35 23.27 -13.03 10.75
N LYS A 36 24.04 -13.53 9.78
CA LYS A 36 23.50 -13.97 8.48
C LYS A 36 22.45 -15.07 8.67
N LYS A 37 22.72 -16.06 9.52
CA LYS A 37 21.76 -17.14 9.83
C LYS A 37 20.51 -16.59 10.52
N ASP A 38 20.67 -15.68 11.47
CA ASP A 38 19.54 -15.04 12.16
C ASP A 38 18.64 -14.27 11.20
N VAL A 39 19.22 -13.46 10.31
CA VAL A 39 18.48 -12.71 9.28
C VAL A 39 17.71 -13.65 8.37
N LEU A 40 18.34 -14.73 7.89
CA LEU A 40 17.68 -15.72 7.03
C LEU A 40 16.51 -16.41 7.73
N ASN A 41 16.60 -16.65 9.04
CA ASN A 41 15.53 -17.23 9.84
C ASN A 41 14.38 -16.24 10.10
N GLN A 42 14.69 -14.95 10.27
CA GLN A 42 13.70 -13.90 10.53
C GLN A 42 12.96 -13.43 9.27
N LEU A 43 13.59 -13.51 8.11
CA LEU A 43 13.05 -12.95 6.87
C LEU A 43 11.66 -13.51 6.47
N PRO A 44 11.39 -14.83 6.54
CA PRO A 44 10.05 -15.37 6.31
C PRO A 44 8.99 -14.82 7.28
N MET A 45 9.42 -14.42 8.49
CA MET A 45 8.53 -13.92 9.54
C MET A 45 8.10 -12.46 9.32
N LEU A 46 8.79 -11.70 8.46
CA LEU A 46 8.49 -10.27 8.20
C LEU A 46 7.16 -10.00 7.49
N LYS A 47 6.46 -11.06 7.01
CA LYS A 47 5.16 -10.99 6.31
C LYS A 47 5.14 -9.86 5.27
N LEU A 48 6.10 -9.88 4.35
CA LEU A 48 6.21 -8.90 3.27
C LEU A 48 4.98 -8.96 2.37
N LYS A 49 4.26 -7.84 2.28
CA LYS A 49 3.02 -7.73 1.51
C LYS A 49 3.34 -7.74 0.02
N SER A 50 2.52 -8.45 -0.78
CA SER A 50 2.66 -8.49 -2.23
C SER A 50 2.16 -7.19 -2.88
N PRO A 51 3.02 -6.44 -3.60
CA PRO A 51 2.57 -5.24 -4.30
C PRO A 51 1.58 -5.52 -5.42
N ALA A 52 1.66 -6.68 -6.09
CA ALA A 52 0.71 -7.06 -7.12
C ALA A 52 -0.69 -7.28 -6.54
N LEU A 53 -0.79 -7.95 -5.39
CA LEU A 53 -2.07 -8.18 -4.72
C LEU A 53 -2.69 -6.85 -4.27
N VAL A 54 -1.89 -5.99 -3.62
CA VAL A 54 -2.36 -4.66 -3.19
C VAL A 54 -2.78 -3.81 -4.38
N PHE A 55 -2.05 -3.88 -5.50
CA PHE A 55 -2.41 -3.15 -6.71
C PHE A 55 -3.73 -3.65 -7.30
N TRP A 56 -3.85 -4.93 -7.63
CA TRP A 56 -5.02 -5.46 -8.34
C TRP A 56 -6.27 -5.47 -7.47
N VAL A 57 -6.17 -5.97 -6.25
CA VAL A 57 -7.34 -6.11 -5.37
C VAL A 57 -7.58 -4.80 -4.63
N GLY A 58 -6.56 -4.28 -3.97
CA GLY A 58 -6.71 -3.12 -3.08
C GLY A 58 -6.96 -1.82 -3.82
N THR A 59 -6.21 -1.57 -4.89
CA THR A 59 -6.25 -0.28 -5.58
C THR A 59 -7.07 -0.32 -6.85
N PHE A 60 -6.94 -1.33 -7.71
CA PHE A 60 -7.64 -1.37 -8.98
C PHE A 60 -9.12 -1.70 -8.79
N LEU A 61 -9.45 -2.85 -8.18
CA LEU A 61 -10.83 -3.28 -7.98
C LEU A 61 -11.57 -2.48 -6.88
N PHE A 62 -10.94 -2.32 -5.72
CA PHE A 62 -11.58 -1.70 -4.55
C PHE A 62 -10.97 -0.35 -4.12
N GLY A 63 -10.16 0.26 -4.97
CA GLY A 63 -9.51 1.54 -4.65
C GLY A 63 -10.45 2.71 -4.39
N PRO A 64 -11.63 2.84 -5.05
CA PRO A 64 -12.57 3.90 -4.71
C PRO A 64 -13.05 3.86 -3.25
N PHE A 65 -13.02 2.68 -2.62
CA PHE A 65 -13.35 2.49 -1.20
C PHE A 65 -12.14 2.65 -0.26
N GLY A 66 -10.96 2.96 -0.79
CA GLY A 66 -9.73 3.12 0.00
C GLY A 66 -9.06 1.80 0.43
N VAL A 67 -9.47 0.64 -0.11
CA VAL A 67 -8.94 -0.68 0.33
C VAL A 67 -7.42 -0.78 0.20
N GLY A 68 -6.85 -0.29 -0.90
CA GLY A 68 -5.39 -0.26 -1.10
C GLY A 68 -4.65 0.49 0.02
N ARG A 69 -5.24 1.56 0.58
CA ARG A 69 -4.68 2.31 1.71
C ARG A 69 -4.72 1.50 3.00
N PHE A 70 -5.84 0.85 3.30
CA PHE A 70 -5.93 -0.07 4.45
C PHE A 70 -4.93 -1.23 4.34
N MET A 71 -4.76 -1.80 3.15
CA MET A 71 -3.84 -2.91 2.94
C MET A 71 -2.37 -2.55 3.23
N ILE A 72 -1.96 -1.30 3.00
CA ILE A 72 -0.61 -0.81 3.32
C ILE A 72 -0.49 -0.19 4.72
N GLY A 73 -1.57 -0.25 5.52
CA GLY A 73 -1.62 0.30 6.88
C GLY A 73 -1.82 1.82 6.96
N ASP A 74 -2.18 2.48 5.85
CA ASP A 74 -2.48 3.91 5.78
C ASP A 74 -3.95 4.17 6.20
N MET A 75 -4.24 3.86 7.47
CA MET A 75 -5.61 3.75 7.98
C MET A 75 -6.38 5.07 7.90
N VAL A 76 -5.74 6.18 8.25
CA VAL A 76 -6.36 7.52 8.25
C VAL A 76 -6.87 7.86 6.87
N LEU A 77 -6.01 7.74 5.85
CA LEU A 77 -6.41 8.03 4.48
C LEU A 77 -7.41 7.01 3.96
N GLY A 78 -7.31 5.74 4.36
CA GLY A 78 -8.32 4.73 4.08
C GLY A 78 -9.71 5.13 4.59
N PHE A 79 -9.83 5.58 5.85
CA PHE A 79 -11.10 6.02 6.43
C PHE A 79 -11.65 7.29 5.77
N VAL A 80 -10.79 8.25 5.41
CA VAL A 80 -11.20 9.45 4.66
C VAL A 80 -11.82 9.06 3.33
N ARG A 81 -11.20 8.12 2.61
CA ARG A 81 -11.68 7.64 1.30
C ARG A 81 -13.01 6.90 1.44
N LEU A 82 -13.13 6.07 2.47
CA LEU A 82 -14.38 5.37 2.78
C LEU A 82 -15.51 6.34 3.15
N ALA A 83 -15.21 7.39 3.93
CA ALA A 83 -16.18 8.41 4.31
C ALA A 83 -16.72 9.19 3.10
N PHE A 84 -15.88 9.49 2.10
CA PHE A 84 -16.34 10.09 0.84
C PHE A 84 -17.31 9.22 0.05
N VAL A 85 -17.34 7.91 0.30
CA VAL A 85 -18.33 7.00 -0.32
C VAL A 85 -19.59 6.90 0.55
N ILE A 86 -19.43 6.72 1.87
CA ILE A 86 -20.56 6.43 2.77
C ILE A 86 -21.40 7.68 3.05
N ILE A 87 -20.79 8.84 3.29
CA ILE A 87 -21.52 10.07 3.67
C ILE A 87 -22.53 10.48 2.58
N PRO A 88 -22.17 10.54 1.29
CA PRO A 88 -23.12 10.85 0.22
C PRO A 88 -24.28 9.86 0.12
N ILE A 89 -24.02 8.56 0.35
CA ILE A 89 -25.07 7.52 0.33
C ILE A 89 -26.07 7.75 1.47
N ILE A 90 -25.57 7.96 2.69
CA ILE A 90 -26.43 8.25 3.85
C ILE A 90 -27.22 9.53 3.61
N PHE A 91 -26.57 10.58 3.09
CA PHE A 91 -27.20 11.86 2.79
C PHE A 91 -28.35 11.70 1.78
N ASN A 92 -28.18 10.87 0.75
CA ASN A 92 -29.23 10.60 -0.24
C ASN A 92 -30.44 9.87 0.36
N ILE A 93 -30.23 8.99 1.35
CA ILE A 93 -31.32 8.23 1.99
C ILE A 93 -32.11 9.08 3.00
N VAL A 94 -31.43 9.96 3.75
CA VAL A 94 -32.00 10.63 4.93
C VAL A 94 -32.65 11.99 4.60
N VAL A 95 -32.22 12.67 3.52
CA VAL A 95 -32.57 14.08 3.28
C VAL A 95 -33.79 14.24 2.38
N SER A 96 -34.76 15.04 2.84
CA SER A 96 -35.98 15.41 2.10
C SER A 96 -35.71 16.21 0.83
N GLU A 97 -36.60 16.08 -0.18
CA GLU A 97 -36.46 16.70 -1.52
C GLU A 97 -36.15 18.21 -1.53
N SER A 98 -36.57 18.95 -0.50
CA SER A 98 -36.37 20.40 -0.40
C SER A 98 -34.93 20.88 -0.17
N LEU A 99 -34.05 20.05 0.41
CA LEU A 99 -32.64 20.38 0.73
C LEU A 99 -31.65 19.90 -0.34
N GLN A 100 -32.14 19.24 -1.39
CA GLN A 100 -31.30 18.36 -2.22
C GLN A 100 -30.41 19.12 -3.23
N ASN A 101 -30.83 20.24 -3.82
CA ASN A 101 -30.22 20.66 -5.08
C ASN A 101 -28.71 21.00 -5.02
N ILE A 102 -28.25 21.88 -4.11
CA ILE A 102 -26.83 22.28 -4.08
C ILE A 102 -25.96 21.24 -3.37
N ALA A 103 -26.43 20.71 -2.23
CA ALA A 103 -25.69 19.75 -1.44
C ALA A 103 -25.47 18.42 -2.19
N TYR A 104 -26.45 17.98 -2.98
CA TYR A 104 -26.33 16.78 -3.81
C TYR A 104 -25.29 16.95 -4.91
N ILE A 105 -25.26 18.11 -5.58
CA ILE A 105 -24.24 18.40 -6.61
C ILE A 105 -22.83 18.34 -6.01
N ILE A 106 -22.62 18.94 -4.84
CA ILE A 106 -21.33 18.91 -4.15
C ILE A 106 -20.96 17.47 -3.77
N ALA A 107 -21.88 16.71 -3.19
CA ALA A 107 -21.65 15.32 -2.80
C ALA A 107 -21.30 14.45 -4.02
N TYR A 108 -21.99 14.63 -5.14
CA TYR A 108 -21.73 13.92 -6.38
C TYR A 108 -20.35 14.23 -6.96
N ILE A 109 -19.94 15.51 -6.97
CA ILE A 109 -18.60 15.92 -7.38
C ILE A 109 -17.54 15.25 -6.51
N LEU A 110 -17.72 15.23 -5.18
CA LEU A 110 -16.78 14.57 -4.27
C LEU A 110 -16.63 13.07 -4.56
N VAL A 111 -17.74 12.38 -4.84
CA VAL A 111 -17.72 10.96 -5.23
C VAL A 111 -16.96 10.77 -6.54
N ILE A 112 -17.22 11.59 -7.57
CA ILE A 112 -16.52 11.52 -8.85
C ILE A 112 -15.02 11.74 -8.66
N VAL A 113 -14.61 12.77 -7.93
CA VAL A 113 -13.20 13.09 -7.68
C VAL A 113 -12.52 11.94 -6.91
N ASN A 114 -13.21 11.33 -5.95
CA ASN A 114 -12.73 10.16 -5.22
C ASN A 114 -12.55 8.93 -6.13
N TRP A 115 -13.52 8.67 -7.01
CA TRP A 115 -13.53 7.52 -7.93
C TRP A 115 -12.59 7.66 -9.13
N THR A 116 -12.25 8.88 -9.53
CA THR A 116 -11.40 9.15 -10.70
C THR A 116 -10.00 9.58 -10.28
N ILE A 117 -9.85 10.83 -9.86
CA ILE A 117 -8.55 11.47 -9.61
C ILE A 117 -7.79 10.71 -8.53
N TRP A 118 -8.39 10.55 -7.35
CA TRP A 118 -7.69 9.94 -6.23
C TRP A 118 -7.45 8.44 -6.45
N TRP A 119 -8.39 7.74 -7.09
CA TRP A 119 -8.21 6.34 -7.49
C TRP A 119 -6.99 6.15 -8.40
N ILE A 120 -6.84 7.00 -9.42
CA ILE A 120 -5.66 7.01 -10.30
C ILE A 120 -4.40 7.33 -9.51
N VAL A 121 -4.43 8.35 -8.65
CA VAL A 121 -3.29 8.71 -7.78
C VAL A 121 -2.84 7.51 -6.93
N ASP A 122 -3.79 6.77 -6.35
CA ASP A 122 -3.48 5.60 -5.53
C ASP A 122 -2.82 4.47 -6.34
N MET A 123 -3.12 4.31 -7.63
CA MET A 123 -2.47 3.32 -8.49
C MET A 123 -0.95 3.46 -8.51
N PHE A 124 -0.46 4.70 -8.45
CA PHE A 124 0.97 4.99 -8.46
C PHE A 124 1.57 5.04 -7.05
N LEU A 125 0.87 5.69 -6.11
CA LEU A 125 1.43 5.96 -4.77
C LEU A 125 1.42 4.74 -3.85
N VAL A 126 0.36 3.93 -3.87
CA VAL A 126 0.19 2.80 -2.93
C VAL A 126 1.29 1.76 -3.14
N GLY A 127 1.55 1.38 -4.40
CA GLY A 127 2.60 0.43 -4.75
C GLY A 127 3.99 0.91 -4.38
N LYS A 128 4.30 2.20 -4.62
CA LYS A 128 5.58 2.81 -4.26
C LYS A 128 5.80 2.82 -2.74
N LYS A 129 4.78 3.24 -1.98
CA LYS A 129 4.82 3.29 -0.52
C LYS A 129 4.99 1.89 0.09
N LEU A 130 4.27 0.89 -0.42
CA LEU A 130 4.38 -0.49 0.05
C LEU A 130 5.78 -1.08 -0.18
N ARG A 131 6.34 -0.89 -1.39
CA ARG A 131 7.70 -1.37 -1.71
C ARG A 131 8.74 -0.76 -0.77
N LYS A 132 8.59 0.52 -0.44
CA LYS A 132 9.44 1.20 0.55
C LYS A 132 9.29 0.60 1.96
N GLN A 133 8.06 0.37 2.43
CA GLN A 133 7.80 -0.27 3.72
C GLN A 133 8.39 -1.69 3.80
N ASN A 134 8.27 -2.48 2.73
CA ASN A 134 8.87 -3.81 2.67
C ASN A 134 10.40 -3.75 2.75
N TYR A 135 11.02 -2.80 2.05
CA TYR A 135 12.46 -2.56 2.14
C TYR A 135 12.89 -2.19 3.56
N GLU A 136 12.20 -1.26 4.21
CA GLU A 136 12.51 -0.82 5.58
C GLU A 136 12.43 -1.97 6.58
N LYS A 137 11.43 -2.85 6.48
CA LYS A 137 11.32 -4.04 7.32
C LYS A 137 12.54 -4.97 7.21
N ILE A 138 13.04 -5.17 5.98
CA ILE A 138 14.21 -6.02 5.74
C ILE A 138 15.47 -5.31 6.22
N ALA A 139 15.60 -4.01 5.91
CA ALA A 139 16.75 -3.21 6.33
C ALA A 139 16.92 -3.20 7.86
N ASN A 140 15.82 -3.15 8.61
CA ASN A 140 15.84 -3.14 10.08
C ASN A 140 16.35 -4.45 10.70
N ILE A 141 16.13 -5.61 10.06
CA ILE A 141 16.68 -6.88 10.57
C ILE A 141 18.13 -7.12 10.15
N ILE A 142 18.58 -6.47 9.07
CA ILE A 142 19.96 -6.54 8.57
C ILE A 142 20.89 -5.57 9.32
N GLN A 143 20.35 -4.56 10.00
CA GLN A 143 21.13 -3.61 10.82
C GLN A 143 21.89 -4.29 11.96
#